data_AF-A0A7V6LRL1-F1
#
_entry.id   AF-A0A7V6LRL1-F1
#
_cell.length_a   1.000
_cell.length_b   1.000
_cell.length_c   1.000
_cell.angle_alpha   90.00
_cell.angle_beta   90.00
_cell.angle_gamma   90.00
#
_symmetry.space_group_name_H-M   'P 1'
#
loop_
_entity.id
_entity.type
_entity.pdbx_description
1 polymer ?
#
loop_
_entity_poly.entity_id
_entity_poly.type
_entity_poly.pdbx_seq_one_letter_code
_entity_poly.pdbx_strand_id
1 'polypeptide(L)'
;ISYAERGVVPGNYYKYLMTDDHELLVRVGEKWQGFGNSSNEATESILRLFDNPAYISSDEDGALWVVDKNSMVYKIDDGDGDAIRTDFNMFIAGVNGSSNSYFNLDNIVFDPDEKAITLDVRAPYYLKETSTMFQYRIEGLMDEWSDWSSSQRINLFLKPGEYTVYVRAMNILGEVSNVKMVEFTIDKPFVQTIAFYLLAGISVAFVFVMIVSVREKKLRHDKMVLEEKVRQRTEEISKQKEYIEHQRDEIIFQKEEITSSITYASRIQTAMLPDISSFTKVFKDSFILFRPRDIVSGDFYWIAGSDDFTYFTAADCTGHGVPGAFMSMLGMSFLSEITGDGKIDLKPSDVLNQLRKKVIMSLSRSRRDGLTFDGMDIALCKYNHKKNSVEFAGAFNPMYHFRGGELTVFKADRMPVGRYIAAAESFTNHETKVESGDVIYLFSDGFADQFGGADCKKYGQRNLRADLTAMVDLPMDEQKKLLNKKFETWKNDQNQVDDVILLGVRF
;
A
#
# COMPACT_ATOMS: atom_id res chain seq x y z
N ILE A 1 -0.79 45.64 124.28
CA ILE A 1 -1.63 46.80 123.87
C ILE A 1 -1.34 47.05 122.38
N SER A 2 -2.23 47.10 121.39
CA SER A 2 -3.64 46.72 121.15
C SER A 2 -3.94 47.03 119.65
N TYR A 3 -4.41 46.04 118.86
CA TYR A 3 -5.13 46.11 117.55
C TYR A 3 -4.42 46.83 116.34
N ALA A 4 -4.61 46.52 115.04
CA ALA A 4 -5.76 45.99 114.30
C ALA A 4 -5.39 45.34 112.93
N GLU A 5 -6.21 44.34 112.55
CA GLU A 5 -6.73 43.92 111.22
C GLU A 5 -5.87 43.46 110.02
N ARG A 6 -6.22 42.24 109.58
CA ARG A 6 -5.99 41.64 108.26
C ARG A 6 -6.82 42.33 107.17
N GLY A 7 -6.22 42.58 106.01
CA GLY A 7 -6.92 42.78 104.73
C GLY A 7 -6.28 41.91 103.64
N VAL A 8 -7.08 41.09 102.97
CA VAL A 8 -6.66 40.14 101.92
C VAL A 8 -6.95 40.73 100.53
N VAL A 9 -5.97 40.70 99.61
CA VAL A 9 -6.18 40.76 98.15
C VAL A 9 -5.38 39.60 97.51
N PRO A 10 -6.00 38.77 96.65
CA PRO A 10 -5.35 37.58 96.09
C PRO A 10 -4.62 37.87 94.77
N GLY A 11 -3.46 37.25 94.53
CA GLY A 11 -3.00 36.98 93.16
C GLY A 11 -1.70 37.65 92.68
N ASN A 12 -1.13 38.60 93.40
CA ASN A 12 0.28 38.95 93.27
C ASN A 12 0.86 38.92 94.66
N TYR A 13 1.54 37.84 95.02
CA TYR A 13 2.39 37.85 96.20
C TYR A 13 3.58 38.76 95.89
N TYR A 14 3.38 40.06 95.99
CA TYR A 14 4.48 40.98 96.19
C TYR A 14 5.12 40.52 97.50
N LYS A 15 6.19 39.73 97.35
CA LYS A 15 7.03 39.39 98.49
C LYS A 15 7.74 40.67 98.81
N TYR A 16 7.37 41.25 99.92
CA TYR A 16 8.08 42.36 100.50
C TYR A 16 8.87 41.84 101.69
N LEU A 17 10.04 42.41 101.89
CA LEU A 17 10.93 42.11 102.99
C LEU A 17 11.31 43.44 103.63
N MET A 18 11.16 43.54 104.94
CA MET A 18 11.67 44.67 105.72
C MET A 18 13.04 44.27 106.26
N THR A 19 14.04 45.09 106.02
CA THR A 19 15.34 44.99 106.70
C THR A 19 15.25 45.58 108.11
N ASP A 20 16.19 45.26 109.00
CA ASP A 20 16.23 45.84 110.35
C ASP A 20 16.35 47.37 110.35
N ASP A 21 16.95 47.93 109.31
CA ASP A 21 17.05 49.38 109.05
C ASP A 21 15.75 49.99 108.46
N HIS A 22 14.65 49.23 108.45
CA HIS A 22 13.33 49.63 107.97
C HIS A 22 13.23 49.90 106.46
N GLU A 23 14.13 49.36 105.65
CA GLU A 23 14.02 49.43 104.19
C GLU A 23 13.07 48.36 103.64
N LEU A 24 12.20 48.73 102.70
CA LEU A 24 11.23 47.83 102.08
C LEU A 24 11.76 47.34 100.72
N LEU A 25 12.08 46.05 100.60
CA LEU A 25 12.44 45.40 99.34
C LEU A 25 11.23 44.70 98.75
N VAL A 26 10.88 44.95 97.49
CA VAL A 26 9.75 44.31 96.79
C VAL A 26 10.27 43.46 95.64
N ARG A 27 9.80 42.21 95.53
CA ARG A 27 10.14 41.34 94.39
C ARG A 27 9.24 41.58 93.18
N VAL A 28 9.83 41.96 92.05
CA VAL A 28 9.19 42.11 90.74
C VAL A 28 9.81 41.10 89.77
N GLY A 29 9.07 40.03 89.46
CA GLY A 29 9.58 38.89 88.69
C GLY A 29 10.70 38.14 89.44
N GLU A 30 11.85 37.97 88.79
CA GLU A 30 13.05 37.40 89.42
C GLU A 30 13.94 38.44 90.11
N LYS A 31 13.60 39.74 90.03
CA LYS A 31 14.41 40.81 90.59
C LYS A 31 13.81 41.31 91.91
N TRP A 32 14.67 41.55 92.89
CA TRP A 32 14.33 42.33 94.09
C TRP A 32 14.68 43.79 93.83
N GLN A 33 13.82 44.71 94.25
CA GLN A 33 14.03 46.16 94.11
C GLN A 33 13.72 46.86 95.43
N GLY A 34 14.61 47.74 95.87
CA GLY A 34 14.41 48.58 97.05
C GLY A 34 13.40 49.71 96.83
N PHE A 35 12.60 50.00 97.84
CA PHE A 35 11.62 51.09 97.85
C PHE A 35 12.12 52.22 98.76
N GLY A 36 13.03 53.05 98.23
CA GLY A 36 13.72 54.12 98.98
C GLY A 36 15.17 54.28 98.52
N ASN A 37 15.78 55.46 98.70
CA ASN A 37 16.97 55.90 97.97
C ASN A 37 18.32 55.33 98.46
N SER A 38 18.34 54.11 99.01
CA SER A 38 19.54 53.51 99.62
C SER A 38 19.66 51.99 99.44
N SER A 39 18.98 51.36 98.46
CA SER A 39 19.27 49.95 98.15
C SER A 39 20.55 49.79 97.31
N ASN A 40 21.42 48.88 97.76
CA ASN A 40 22.67 48.52 97.09
C ASN A 40 22.40 47.46 96.00
N GLU A 41 22.78 47.72 94.74
CA GLU A 41 22.57 46.83 93.58
C GLU A 41 23.22 45.44 93.78
N ALA A 42 24.29 45.38 94.56
CA ALA A 42 24.94 44.14 94.98
C ALA A 42 23.98 43.27 95.82
N THR A 43 23.26 43.87 96.76
CA THR A 43 22.29 43.18 97.62
C THR A 43 21.11 42.65 96.80
N GLU A 44 20.58 43.46 95.87
CA GLU A 44 19.48 43.04 94.98
C GLU A 44 19.87 41.85 94.08
N SER A 45 21.13 41.80 93.65
CA SER A 45 21.68 40.73 92.82
C SER A 45 21.90 39.43 93.61
N ILE A 46 22.43 39.54 94.83
CA ILE A 46 22.60 38.41 95.76
C ILE A 46 21.24 37.81 96.15
N LEU A 47 20.21 38.64 96.34
CA LEU A 47 18.87 38.17 96.69
C LEU A 47 18.19 37.32 95.60
N ARG A 48 18.67 37.37 94.34
CA ARG A 48 18.20 36.46 93.27
C ARG A 48 18.64 35.01 93.48
N LEU A 49 19.67 34.77 94.28
CA LEU A 49 20.10 33.42 94.67
C LEU A 49 19.06 32.71 95.54
N PHE A 50 18.20 33.47 96.23
CA PHE A 50 17.24 32.93 97.17
C PHE A 50 15.84 32.92 96.54
N ASP A 51 15.26 31.73 96.39
CA ASP A 51 13.90 31.57 95.88
C ASP A 51 12.86 32.18 96.81
N ASN A 52 13.13 32.20 98.13
CA ASN A 52 12.17 32.60 99.15
C ASN A 52 12.85 33.07 100.47
N PRO A 53 13.59 34.19 100.47
CA PRO A 53 14.06 34.80 101.70
C PRO A 53 12.85 35.20 102.56
N ALA A 54 12.88 34.85 103.85
CA ALA A 54 11.84 35.11 104.84
C ALA A 54 12.19 36.28 105.75
N TYR A 55 13.47 36.43 106.10
CA TYR A 55 13.99 37.53 106.92
C TYR A 55 15.41 37.87 106.46
N ILE A 56 15.77 39.16 106.48
CA ILE A 56 17.11 39.64 106.15
C ILE A 56 17.54 40.63 107.22
N SER A 57 18.74 40.46 107.75
CA SER A 57 19.35 41.35 108.73
C SER A 57 20.81 41.61 108.31
N SER A 58 21.39 42.71 108.77
CA SER A 58 22.81 43.00 108.58
C SER A 58 23.46 43.21 109.94
N ASP A 59 24.62 42.61 110.16
CA ASP A 59 25.39 42.78 111.40
C ASP A 59 26.13 44.14 111.40
N GLU A 60 26.61 44.59 112.57
CA GLU A 60 27.42 45.82 112.70
C GLU A 60 28.71 45.75 111.86
N ASP A 61 29.19 44.53 111.59
CA ASP A 61 30.33 44.23 110.72
C ASP A 61 29.99 44.22 109.20
N GLY A 62 28.75 44.55 108.81
CA GLY A 62 28.31 44.64 107.41
C GLY A 62 27.92 43.31 106.74
N ALA A 63 27.96 42.20 107.46
CA ALA A 63 27.58 40.88 106.95
C ALA A 63 26.05 40.75 106.81
N LEU A 64 25.58 40.27 105.64
CA LEU A 64 24.17 40.07 105.35
C LEU A 64 23.71 38.68 105.80
N TRP A 65 22.78 38.63 106.76
CA TRP A 65 22.12 37.43 107.21
C TRP A 65 20.79 37.24 106.46
N VAL A 66 20.64 36.14 105.73
CA VAL A 66 19.40 35.80 105.03
C VAL A 66 18.83 34.53 105.65
N VAL A 67 17.62 34.59 106.16
CA VAL A 67 16.87 33.41 106.65
C VAL A 67 15.88 33.01 105.58
N ASP A 68 15.96 31.78 105.08
CA ASP A 68 14.95 31.27 104.15
C ASP A 68 13.69 30.79 104.89
N LYS A 69 12.61 30.52 104.16
CA LYS A 69 11.36 29.98 104.76
C LYS A 69 11.51 28.60 105.40
N ASN A 70 12.57 27.86 105.09
CA ASN A 70 12.87 26.58 105.74
C ASN A 70 13.65 26.78 107.04
N SER A 71 13.76 28.03 107.52
CA SER A 71 14.52 28.40 108.72
C SER A 71 16.02 28.10 108.60
N MET A 72 16.54 28.00 107.36
CA MET A 72 17.98 27.97 107.11
C MET A 72 18.51 29.39 107.20
N VAL A 73 19.50 29.59 108.05
CA VAL A 73 20.15 30.88 108.25
C VAL A 73 21.45 30.89 107.45
N TYR A 74 21.55 31.82 106.50
CA TYR A 74 22.73 32.06 105.70
C TYR A 74 23.40 33.33 106.21
N LYS A 75 24.70 33.25 106.54
CA LYS A 75 25.54 34.43 106.75
C LYS A 75 26.31 34.69 105.46
N ILE A 76 26.20 35.89 104.92
CA ILE A 76 26.97 36.34 103.78
C ILE A 76 27.89 37.44 104.31
N ASP A 77 29.10 37.05 104.66
CA ASP A 77 30.14 38.01 105.02
C ASP A 77 30.59 38.74 103.74
N ASP A 78 30.70 40.06 103.82
CA ASP A 78 31.37 40.88 102.80
C ASP A 78 32.89 40.72 102.98
N GLY A 79 33.37 39.50 102.70
CA GLY A 79 34.77 39.14 102.84
C GLY A 79 35.63 39.95 101.87
N ASP A 80 36.79 40.41 102.35
CA ASP A 80 37.84 41.12 101.61
C ASP A 80 37.81 40.87 100.10
N GLY A 81 37.25 41.84 99.36
CA GLY A 81 37.96 42.52 98.28
C GLY A 81 38.44 41.74 97.05
N ASP A 82 38.19 40.44 96.90
CA ASP A 82 38.41 39.70 95.66
C ASP A 82 37.07 39.13 95.17
N ALA A 83 36.25 40.01 94.59
CA ALA A 83 35.15 39.58 93.74
C ALA A 83 35.74 38.65 92.66
N ILE A 84 35.48 37.35 92.79
CA ILE A 84 35.78 36.37 91.76
C ILE A 84 34.95 36.78 90.54
N ARG A 85 35.52 37.63 89.68
CA ARG A 85 34.99 37.92 88.35
C ARG A 85 35.15 36.64 87.53
N THR A 86 34.14 35.78 87.60
CA THR A 86 34.03 34.67 86.67
C THR A 86 33.58 35.22 85.32
N ASP A 87 34.43 35.13 84.30
CA ASP A 87 34.03 35.43 82.93
C ASP A 87 32.89 34.48 82.51
N PHE A 88 31.66 35.02 82.44
CA PHE A 88 30.49 34.25 82.03
C PHE A 88 30.56 33.94 80.53
N ASN A 89 30.99 32.72 80.21
CA ASN A 89 31.23 32.26 78.86
C ASN A 89 30.14 31.31 78.35
N MET A 90 29.82 31.47 77.07
CA MET A 90 28.91 30.64 76.30
C MET A 90 29.68 29.79 75.29
N PHE A 91 29.16 28.59 75.03
CA PHE A 91 29.63 27.65 74.01
C PHE A 91 28.47 27.19 73.15
N ILE A 92 28.70 27.05 71.85
CA ILE A 92 27.82 26.30 70.95
C ILE A 92 28.31 24.85 71.02
N ALA A 93 27.47 23.97 71.55
CA ALA A 93 27.80 22.56 71.75
C ALA A 93 27.71 21.74 70.46
N GLY A 94 26.90 22.18 69.49
CA GLY A 94 26.82 21.59 68.17
C GLY A 94 25.76 22.23 67.29
N VAL A 95 25.86 22.00 65.99
CA VAL A 95 24.87 22.37 64.99
C VAL A 95 24.38 21.10 64.31
N ASN A 96 23.10 20.80 64.45
CA ASN A 96 22.49 19.56 63.99
C ASN A 96 21.53 19.82 62.83
N GLY A 97 21.78 19.14 61.74
CA GLY A 97 20.87 18.95 60.64
C GLY A 97 19.83 17.87 60.89
N SER A 98 19.02 17.59 59.88
CA SER A 98 18.10 16.44 59.90
C SER A 98 18.82 15.10 59.78
N SER A 99 20.01 15.10 59.15
CA SER A 99 20.81 13.92 58.83
C SER A 99 22.17 13.95 59.51
N ASN A 100 22.77 15.14 59.67
CA ASN A 100 24.15 15.29 60.14
C ASN A 100 24.25 16.12 61.43
N SER A 101 25.15 15.75 62.33
CA SER A 101 25.45 16.52 63.55
C SER A 101 26.89 17.01 63.51
N TYR A 102 27.09 18.33 63.59
CA TYR A 102 28.40 18.97 63.56
C TYR A 102 28.76 19.49 64.96
N PHE A 103 29.82 18.92 65.52
CA PHE A 103 30.41 19.39 66.80
C PHE A 103 31.61 20.33 66.58
N ASN A 104 32.18 20.32 65.37
CA ASN A 104 33.17 21.29 64.93
C ASN A 104 32.44 22.41 64.18
N LEU A 105 32.73 23.66 64.54
CA LEU A 105 32.05 24.85 64.03
C LEU A 105 32.70 25.42 62.75
N ASP A 106 33.76 24.78 62.26
CA ASP A 106 34.42 25.16 61.00
C ASP A 106 33.87 24.35 59.81
N ASN A 107 33.61 25.03 58.69
CA ASN A 107 33.22 24.43 57.40
C ASN A 107 31.99 23.51 57.44
N ILE A 108 30.91 23.97 58.07
CA ILE A 108 29.64 23.24 58.10
C ILE A 108 28.94 23.37 56.75
N VAL A 109 28.75 22.25 56.05
CA VAL A 109 28.00 22.16 54.79
C VAL A 109 26.88 21.15 54.92
N PHE A 110 25.65 21.58 54.70
CA PHE A 110 24.45 20.76 54.72
C PHE A 110 24.01 20.36 53.32
N ASP A 111 23.44 19.16 53.22
CA ASP A 111 22.87 18.65 51.98
C ASP A 111 21.67 19.50 51.51
N PRO A 112 21.39 19.59 50.20
CA PRO A 112 20.30 20.39 49.63
C PRO A 112 18.90 20.05 50.16
N ASP A 113 18.74 18.87 50.77
CA ASP A 113 17.47 18.33 51.26
C ASP A 113 17.21 18.64 52.75
N GLU A 114 18.18 19.24 53.46
CA GLU A 114 18.02 19.60 54.86
C GLU A 114 17.19 20.87 55.05
N LYS A 115 16.07 20.75 55.78
CA LYS A 115 15.09 21.85 55.95
C LYS A 115 15.08 22.47 57.34
N ALA A 116 15.66 21.80 58.33
CA ALA A 116 15.67 22.22 59.73
C ALA A 116 17.06 22.02 60.34
N ILE A 117 17.63 23.10 60.87
CA ILE A 117 18.95 23.16 61.50
C ILE A 117 18.77 23.57 62.96
N THR A 118 19.31 22.78 63.88
CA THR A 118 19.18 22.96 65.33
C THR A 118 20.53 23.29 65.95
N LEU A 119 20.66 24.44 66.60
CA LEU A 119 21.85 24.81 67.36
C LEU A 119 21.67 24.42 68.84
N ASP A 120 22.56 23.60 69.37
CA ASP A 120 22.67 23.31 70.80
C ASP A 120 23.63 24.31 71.45
N VAL A 121 23.16 25.06 72.45
CA VAL A 121 23.91 26.13 73.13
C VAL A 121 23.99 25.87 74.63
N ARG A 122 25.15 26.14 75.23
CA ARG A 122 25.41 25.91 76.66
C ARG A 122 26.21 27.06 77.25
N ALA A 123 25.85 27.48 78.47
CA ALA A 123 26.57 28.48 79.22
C ALA A 123 26.61 28.03 80.69
N PRO A 124 27.66 27.30 81.10
CA PRO A 124 27.75 26.75 82.45
C PRO A 124 27.91 27.87 83.47
N TYR A 125 27.00 27.93 84.44
CA TYR A 125 27.04 28.85 85.57
C TYR A 125 26.58 28.11 86.83
N TYR A 126 27.48 27.95 87.80
CA TYR A 126 27.28 27.07 88.95
C TYR A 126 26.28 27.62 89.98
N LEU A 127 26.11 28.94 90.05
CA LEU A 127 25.04 29.53 90.84
C LEU A 127 23.72 29.37 90.07
N LYS A 128 22.99 28.30 90.38
CA LYS A 128 21.64 27.96 89.86
C LYS A 128 21.61 27.77 88.33
N GLU A 129 22.07 26.60 87.89
CA GLU A 129 22.25 26.20 86.47
C GLU A 129 21.02 26.40 85.55
N THR A 130 19.79 26.36 86.10
CA THR A 130 18.54 26.41 85.32
C THR A 130 18.07 27.81 84.93
N SER A 131 18.78 28.85 85.36
CA SER A 131 18.31 30.24 85.25
C SER A 131 19.07 31.06 84.20
N THR A 132 19.91 30.40 83.39
CA THR A 132 20.59 31.00 82.24
C THR A 132 19.63 31.11 81.04
N MET A 133 19.56 32.29 80.42
CA MET A 133 18.74 32.55 79.23
C MET A 133 19.62 32.76 77.98
N PHE A 134 19.10 32.44 76.80
CA PHE A 134 19.78 32.50 75.50
C PHE A 134 19.01 33.36 74.49
N GLN A 135 19.74 33.96 73.55
CA GLN A 135 19.20 34.80 72.48
C GLN A 135 20.03 34.61 71.20
N TYR A 136 19.40 34.69 70.02
CA TYR A 136 20.09 34.54 68.73
C TYR A 136 19.65 35.56 67.67
N ARG A 137 20.49 35.75 66.64
CA ARG A 137 20.23 36.59 65.45
C ARG A 137 20.89 35.97 64.22
N ILE A 138 20.22 36.02 63.07
CA ILE A 138 20.74 35.51 61.79
C ILE A 138 21.02 36.69 60.86
N GLU A 139 22.25 36.77 60.36
CA GLU A 139 22.65 37.82 59.41
C GLU A 139 21.86 37.73 58.10
N GLY A 140 21.32 38.86 57.63
CA GLY A 140 20.56 38.93 56.38
C GLY A 140 19.13 38.38 56.43
N LEU A 141 18.72 37.77 57.56
CA LEU A 141 17.35 37.25 57.74
C LEU A 141 16.60 37.92 58.91
N MET A 142 17.31 38.40 59.93
CA MET A 142 16.73 39.04 61.13
C MET A 142 17.42 40.39 61.42
N ASP A 143 16.63 41.45 61.60
CA ASP A 143 17.15 42.78 61.93
C ASP A 143 17.42 42.96 63.45
N GLU A 144 16.60 42.32 64.30
CA GLU A 144 16.72 42.36 65.77
C GLU A 144 17.03 40.96 66.36
N TRP A 145 17.45 40.92 67.62
CA TRP A 145 17.68 39.67 68.35
C TRP A 145 16.35 38.98 68.71
N SER A 146 16.34 37.65 68.82
CA SER A 146 15.18 36.87 69.30
C SER A 146 14.75 37.26 70.72
N ASP A 147 13.60 36.83 71.23
CA ASP A 147 13.33 36.96 72.68
C ASP A 147 14.29 36.09 73.52
N TRP A 148 14.49 36.44 74.79
CA TRP A 148 15.26 35.63 75.75
C TRP A 148 14.52 34.34 76.05
N SER A 149 15.20 33.20 75.91
CA SER A 149 14.63 31.87 76.15
C SER A 149 15.55 31.01 77.00
N SER A 150 15.00 30.23 77.92
CA SER A 150 15.77 29.22 78.68
C SER A 150 16.08 27.95 77.86
N SER A 151 15.60 27.87 76.61
CA SER A 151 15.89 26.74 75.71
C SER A 151 17.36 26.72 75.29
N GLN A 152 18.01 25.59 75.56
CA GLN A 152 19.36 25.29 75.07
C GLN A 152 19.37 24.85 73.59
N ARG A 153 18.21 24.75 72.93
CA ARG A 153 18.07 24.39 71.51
C ARG A 153 17.38 25.49 70.71
N ILE A 154 18.00 25.90 69.61
CA ILE A 154 17.50 26.89 68.66
C ILE A 154 17.24 26.21 67.32
N ASN A 155 15.98 26.17 66.86
CA ASN A 155 15.60 25.54 65.59
C ASN A 155 15.45 26.60 64.48
N LEU A 156 16.13 26.40 63.35
CA LEU A 156 16.18 27.30 62.19
C LEU A 156 15.68 26.58 60.92
N PHE A 157 14.87 27.26 60.10
CA PHE A 157 14.37 26.75 58.82
C PHE A 157 14.82 27.66 57.68
N LEU A 158 15.78 27.20 56.85
CA LEU A 158 16.51 28.04 55.89
C LEU A 158 16.49 27.44 54.47
N LYS A 159 16.64 28.27 53.44
CA LYS A 159 16.74 27.85 52.03
C LYS A 159 18.21 27.59 51.63
N PRO A 160 18.52 26.89 50.53
CA PRO A 160 19.90 26.75 50.05
C PRO A 160 20.63 28.10 49.91
N GLY A 161 21.78 28.25 50.59
CA GLY A 161 22.49 29.52 50.75
C GLY A 161 23.52 29.49 51.88
N GLU A 162 24.20 30.62 52.09
CA GLU A 162 25.22 30.83 53.12
C GLU A 162 24.62 31.65 54.27
N TYR A 163 24.84 31.23 55.52
CA TYR A 163 24.24 31.87 56.70
C TYR A 163 25.22 32.02 57.86
N THR A 164 25.14 33.16 58.56
CA THR A 164 25.88 33.46 59.79
C THR A 164 24.90 33.65 60.95
N VAL A 165 25.04 32.86 62.02
CA VAL A 165 24.17 32.90 63.20
C VAL A 165 24.94 33.36 64.42
N TYR A 166 24.46 34.41 65.08
CA TYR A 166 24.99 34.96 66.32
C TYR A 166 24.16 34.50 67.52
N VAL A 167 24.81 34.16 68.65
CA VAL A 167 24.17 33.70 69.88
C VAL A 167 24.84 34.36 71.11
N ARG A 168 24.06 34.69 72.15
CA ARG A 168 24.55 35.16 73.47
C ARG A 168 23.68 34.64 74.62
N ALA A 169 24.24 34.57 75.84
CA ALA A 169 23.54 34.12 77.04
C ALA A 169 23.50 35.21 78.12
N MET A 170 22.59 35.08 79.09
CA MET A 170 22.50 35.93 80.28
C MET A 170 22.38 35.05 81.54
N ASN A 171 23.17 35.32 82.57
CA ASN A 171 23.12 34.62 83.86
C ASN A 171 22.10 35.27 84.83
N ILE A 172 21.92 34.69 86.02
CA ILE A 172 20.96 35.17 87.03
C ILE A 172 21.28 36.55 87.60
N LEU A 173 22.56 36.92 87.63
CA LEU A 173 23.01 38.22 88.09
C LEU A 173 22.74 39.30 87.02
N GLY A 174 22.46 38.89 85.78
CA GLY A 174 22.15 39.77 84.66
C GLY A 174 23.36 40.07 83.76
N GLU A 175 24.47 39.39 83.97
CA GLU A 175 25.66 39.50 83.11
C GLU A 175 25.42 38.77 81.79
N VAL A 176 25.75 39.42 80.68
CA VAL A 176 25.59 38.88 79.32
C VAL A 176 26.92 38.34 78.82
N SER A 177 26.92 37.14 78.25
CA SER A 177 28.11 36.52 77.68
C SER A 177 28.57 37.25 76.42
N ASN A 178 29.84 37.04 76.06
CA ASN A 178 30.33 37.39 74.73
C ASN A 178 29.49 36.69 73.64
N VAL A 179 29.26 37.38 72.54
CA VAL A 179 28.53 36.82 71.38
C VAL A 179 29.39 35.77 70.71
N LYS A 180 28.82 34.60 70.44
CA LYS A 180 29.42 33.55 69.60
C LYS A 180 28.73 33.54 68.23
N MET A 181 29.50 33.23 67.18
CA MET A 181 28.98 33.10 65.82
C MET A 181 29.30 31.73 65.23
N VAL A 182 28.44 31.25 64.33
CA VAL A 182 28.68 30.06 63.51
C VAL A 182 28.22 30.32 62.08
N GLU A 183 29.03 29.87 61.12
CA GLU A 183 28.79 29.99 59.68
C GLU A 183 28.53 28.61 59.08
N PHE A 184 27.52 28.49 58.22
CA PHE A 184 27.24 27.25 57.48
C PHE A 184 26.59 27.50 56.11
N THR A 185 26.78 26.54 55.20
CA THR A 185 26.28 26.59 53.82
C THR A 185 25.35 25.41 53.51
N ILE A 186 24.27 25.66 52.79
CA ILE A 186 23.35 24.61 52.28
C ILE A 186 23.48 24.54 50.75
N ASP A 187 23.92 23.39 50.22
CA ASP A 187 24.24 23.20 48.79
C ASP A 187 23.01 23.18 47.85
N LYS A 188 23.23 23.36 46.53
CA LYS A 188 22.16 23.32 45.49
C LYS A 188 22.04 21.94 44.82
N PRO A 189 20.82 21.49 44.41
CA PRO A 189 20.63 20.19 43.74
C PRO A 189 21.27 20.09 42.34
N PHE A 190 21.85 18.93 42.01
CA PHE A 190 22.56 18.68 40.73
C PHE A 190 21.73 18.93 39.47
N VAL A 191 20.42 18.69 39.50
CA VAL A 191 19.49 18.89 38.37
C VAL A 191 19.29 20.35 37.99
N GLN A 192 19.75 21.31 38.80
CA GLN A 192 19.68 22.75 38.52
C GLN A 192 21.03 23.33 38.04
N THR A 193 21.99 22.47 37.67
CA THR A 193 23.30 22.89 37.15
C THR A 193 23.30 23.08 35.64
N ILE A 194 24.10 24.03 35.14
CA ILE A 194 24.29 24.27 33.69
C ILE A 194 24.84 23.02 32.99
N ALA A 195 25.70 22.25 33.69
CA ALA A 195 26.29 21.01 33.19
C ALA A 195 25.23 19.97 32.80
N PHE A 196 24.15 19.84 33.59
CA PHE A 196 23.05 18.92 33.29
C PHE A 196 22.33 19.30 31.99
N TYR A 197 22.01 20.58 31.79
CA TYR A 197 21.36 21.06 30.57
C TYR A 197 22.23 20.88 29.33
N LEU A 198 23.54 21.10 29.44
CA LEU A 198 24.49 20.83 28.35
C LEU A 198 24.53 19.34 28.00
N LEU A 199 24.57 18.46 29.00
CA LEU A 199 24.56 17.02 28.81
C LEU A 199 23.25 16.53 28.17
N ALA A 200 22.11 17.07 28.62
CA ALA A 200 20.81 16.80 28.01
C ALA A 200 20.77 17.24 26.54
N GLY A 201 21.26 18.45 26.22
CA GLY A 201 21.34 18.94 24.84
C GLY A 201 22.22 18.08 23.93
N ILE A 202 23.38 17.64 24.42
CA ILE A 202 24.27 16.72 23.70
C ILE A 202 23.58 15.38 23.45
N SER A 203 22.84 14.85 24.44
CA SER A 203 22.11 13.59 24.28
C SER A 203 21.04 13.66 23.18
N VAL A 204 20.32 14.79 23.08
CA VAL A 204 19.31 15.02 22.05
C VAL A 204 19.96 15.14 20.67
N ALA A 205 21.05 15.91 20.55
CA ALA A 205 21.81 16.02 19.31
C ALA A 205 22.36 14.67 18.85
N PHE A 206 22.86 13.85 19.78
CA PHE A 206 23.33 12.50 19.50
C PHE A 206 22.21 11.60 18.96
N VAL A 207 21.03 11.60 19.59
CA VAL A 207 19.86 10.84 19.11
C VAL A 207 19.43 11.32 17.73
N PHE A 208 19.43 12.63 17.48
CA PHE A 208 19.08 13.19 16.18
C PHE A 208 20.05 12.73 15.08
N VAL A 209 21.37 12.83 15.32
CA VAL A 209 22.41 12.36 14.40
C VAL A 209 22.30 10.85 14.16
N MET A 210 21.98 10.07 15.21
CA MET A 210 21.75 8.63 15.09
C MET A 210 20.57 8.33 14.16
N ILE A 211 19.42 9.00 14.33
CA ILE A 211 18.24 8.82 13.49
C ILE A 211 18.54 9.14 12.03
N VAL A 212 19.20 10.28 11.76
CA VAL A 212 19.58 10.70 10.40
C VAL A 212 20.52 9.67 9.77
N SER A 213 21.54 9.23 10.51
CA SER A 213 22.51 8.24 10.02
C SER A 213 21.87 6.89 9.69
N VAL A 214 20.91 6.43 10.49
CA VAL A 214 20.16 5.19 10.23
C VAL A 214 19.26 5.35 9.00
N ARG A 215 18.56 6.48 8.89
CA ARG A 215 17.67 6.75 7.76
C ARG A 215 18.43 6.83 6.44
N GLU A 216 19.61 7.48 6.43
CA GLU A 216 20.47 7.52 5.25
C GLU A 216 20.97 6.14 4.82
N LYS A 217 21.40 5.31 5.79
CA LYS A 217 21.85 3.93 5.50
C LYS A 217 20.70 3.11 4.89
N LYS A 218 19.49 3.23 5.44
CA LYS A 218 18.30 2.56 4.91
C LYS A 218 17.98 3.04 3.49
N LEU A 219 17.99 4.35 3.25
CA LEU A 219 17.70 4.92 1.93
C LEU A 219 18.71 4.46 0.87
N ARG A 220 20.01 4.40 1.22
CA ARG A 220 21.04 3.86 0.32
C ARG A 220 20.82 2.38 0.03
N HIS A 221 20.45 1.58 1.03
CA HIS A 221 20.15 0.16 0.84
C HIS A 221 18.92 -0.06 -0.06
N ASP A 222 17.81 0.62 0.22
CA ASP A 222 16.58 0.53 -0.57
C ASP A 222 16.83 0.95 -2.03
N LYS A 223 17.64 1.99 -2.25
CA LYS A 223 18.06 2.42 -3.60
C LYS A 223 18.86 1.32 -4.33
N MET A 224 19.84 0.70 -3.68
CA MET A 224 20.62 -0.39 -4.28
C MET A 224 19.75 -1.60 -4.63
N VAL A 225 18.82 -1.99 -3.74
CA VAL A 225 17.89 -3.11 -4.00
C VAL A 225 16.96 -2.77 -5.17
N LEU A 226 16.49 -1.53 -5.26
CA LEU A 226 15.65 -1.08 -6.36
C LEU A 226 16.41 -1.07 -7.69
N GLU A 227 17.63 -0.54 -7.72
CA GLU A 227 18.50 -0.54 -8.91
C GLU A 227 18.79 -1.97 -9.38
N GLU A 228 19.07 -2.89 -8.46
CA GLU A 228 19.28 -4.30 -8.80
C GLU A 228 18.01 -4.94 -9.36
N LYS A 229 16.84 -4.69 -8.76
CA LYS A 229 15.57 -5.22 -9.26
C LYS A 229 15.22 -4.65 -10.63
N VAL A 230 15.47 -3.37 -10.88
CA VAL A 230 15.29 -2.74 -12.19
C VAL A 230 16.24 -3.37 -13.21
N ARG A 231 17.52 -3.58 -12.86
CA ARG A 231 18.49 -4.26 -13.72
C ARG A 231 18.03 -5.67 -14.09
N GLN A 232 17.65 -6.47 -13.10
CA GLN A 232 17.15 -7.84 -13.31
C GLN A 232 15.91 -7.86 -14.21
N ARG A 233 14.94 -6.98 -13.95
CA ARG A 233 13.75 -6.85 -14.80
C ARG A 233 14.08 -6.40 -16.21
N THR A 234 15.03 -5.48 -16.37
CA THR A 234 15.47 -4.99 -17.68
C THR A 234 16.16 -6.10 -18.47
N GLU A 235 17.02 -6.90 -17.84
CA GLU A 235 17.65 -8.07 -18.44
C GLU A 235 16.63 -9.15 -18.81
N GLU A 236 15.68 -9.44 -17.94
CA GLU A 236 14.59 -10.39 -18.20
C GLU A 236 13.74 -9.94 -19.39
N ILE A 237 13.31 -8.68 -19.43
CA ILE A 237 12.55 -8.10 -20.54
C ILE A 237 13.36 -8.14 -21.83
N SER A 238 14.66 -7.82 -21.79
CA SER A 238 15.52 -7.88 -22.96
C SER A 238 15.60 -9.30 -23.54
N LYS A 239 15.75 -10.32 -22.68
CA LYS A 239 15.77 -11.73 -23.10
C LYS A 239 14.42 -12.18 -23.65
N GLN A 240 13.31 -11.80 -23.02
CA GLN A 240 11.96 -12.11 -23.53
C GLN A 240 11.71 -11.45 -24.88
N LYS A 241 12.15 -10.20 -25.06
CA LYS A 241 12.03 -9.49 -26.33
C LYS A 241 12.83 -10.19 -27.43
N GLU A 242 14.09 -10.54 -27.17
CA GLU A 242 14.94 -11.27 -28.13
C GLU A 242 14.33 -12.63 -28.51
N TYR A 243 13.78 -13.36 -27.53
CA TYR A 243 13.08 -14.61 -27.77
C TYR A 243 11.83 -14.42 -28.64
N ILE A 244 11.01 -13.39 -28.36
CA ILE A 244 9.82 -13.07 -29.15
C ILE A 244 10.19 -12.66 -30.57
N GLU A 245 11.27 -11.88 -30.75
CA GLU A 245 11.77 -11.50 -32.06
C GLU A 245 12.21 -12.72 -32.86
N HIS A 246 12.96 -13.65 -32.25
CA HIS A 246 13.33 -14.91 -32.89
C HIS A 246 12.12 -15.77 -33.29
N GLN A 247 11.13 -15.93 -32.38
CA GLN A 247 9.90 -16.68 -32.71
C GLN A 247 9.10 -16.02 -33.84
N ARG A 248 9.04 -14.69 -33.85
CA ARG A 248 8.38 -13.93 -34.92
C ARG A 248 9.06 -14.20 -36.26
N ASP A 249 10.38 -14.14 -36.31
CA ASP A 249 11.14 -14.35 -37.55
C ASP A 249 10.98 -15.78 -38.06
N GLU A 250 10.98 -16.77 -37.17
CA GLU A 250 10.71 -18.17 -37.53
C GLU A 250 9.29 -18.36 -38.09
N ILE A 251 8.27 -17.74 -37.47
CA ILE A 251 6.88 -17.78 -37.96
C ILE A 251 6.75 -17.12 -39.33
N ILE A 252 7.41 -15.97 -39.54
CA ILE A 252 7.40 -15.28 -40.84
C ILE A 252 8.02 -16.18 -41.90
N PHE A 253 9.18 -16.77 -41.62
CA PHE A 253 9.85 -17.69 -42.53
C PHE A 253 8.97 -18.90 -42.89
N GLN A 254 8.37 -19.56 -41.90
CA GLN A 254 7.46 -20.69 -42.12
C GLN A 254 6.23 -20.29 -42.95
N LYS A 255 5.68 -19.09 -42.71
CA LYS A 255 4.54 -18.57 -43.48
C LYS A 255 4.93 -18.33 -44.94
N GLU A 256 6.11 -17.79 -45.19
CA GLU A 256 6.62 -17.57 -46.55
C GLU A 256 6.82 -18.90 -47.30
N GLU A 257 7.40 -19.92 -46.66
CA GLU A 257 7.56 -21.25 -47.26
C GLU A 257 6.22 -21.92 -47.60
N ILE A 258 5.25 -21.87 -46.68
CA ILE A 258 3.90 -22.41 -46.89
C ILE A 258 3.20 -21.64 -48.03
N THR A 259 3.27 -20.30 -48.01
CA THR A 259 2.64 -19.47 -49.05
C THR A 259 3.25 -19.73 -50.43
N SER A 260 4.56 -19.87 -50.51
CA SER A 260 5.27 -20.23 -51.74
C SER A 260 4.84 -21.60 -52.27
N SER A 261 4.74 -22.60 -51.39
CA SER A 261 4.30 -23.95 -51.73
C SER A 261 2.86 -23.99 -52.26
N ILE A 262 1.95 -23.25 -51.62
CA ILE A 262 0.55 -23.16 -52.08
C ILE A 262 0.45 -22.35 -53.38
N THR A 263 1.27 -21.31 -53.56
CA THR A 263 1.35 -20.55 -54.82
C THR A 263 1.83 -21.44 -55.96
N TYR A 264 2.79 -22.33 -55.71
CA TYR A 264 3.20 -23.33 -56.68
C TYR A 264 2.07 -24.31 -57.03
N ALA A 265 1.33 -24.81 -56.04
CA ALA A 265 0.14 -25.63 -56.26
C ALA A 265 -0.92 -24.92 -57.12
N SER A 266 -1.14 -23.62 -56.91
CA SER A 266 -2.04 -22.80 -57.73
C SER A 266 -1.63 -22.73 -59.19
N ARG A 267 -0.34 -22.66 -59.49
CA ARG A 267 0.16 -22.72 -60.87
C ARG A 267 -0.15 -24.07 -61.52
N ILE A 268 -0.02 -25.17 -60.76
CA ILE A 268 -0.37 -26.51 -61.25
C ILE A 268 -1.88 -26.61 -61.51
N GLN A 269 -2.70 -26.18 -60.56
CA GLN A 269 -4.16 -26.21 -60.71
C GLN A 269 -4.62 -25.36 -61.90
N THR A 270 -4.08 -24.14 -62.04
CA THR A 270 -4.40 -23.24 -63.16
C THR A 270 -3.99 -23.85 -64.50
N ALA A 271 -2.88 -24.59 -64.56
CA ALA A 271 -2.46 -25.28 -65.78
C ALA A 271 -3.36 -26.47 -66.16
N MET A 272 -4.13 -27.02 -65.21
CA MET A 272 -5.12 -28.07 -65.48
C MET A 272 -6.49 -27.51 -65.90
N LEU A 273 -6.82 -26.28 -65.49
CA LEU A 273 -8.03 -25.62 -65.93
C LEU A 273 -7.98 -25.35 -67.44
N PRO A 274 -9.08 -25.54 -68.17
CA PRO A 274 -9.10 -25.23 -69.59
C PRO A 274 -8.97 -23.73 -69.82
N ASP A 275 -8.30 -23.37 -70.90
CA ASP A 275 -8.18 -21.98 -71.32
C ASP A 275 -9.56 -21.42 -71.70
N ILE A 276 -9.82 -20.16 -71.33
CA ILE A 276 -11.11 -19.49 -71.57
C ILE A 276 -11.42 -19.46 -73.07
N SER A 277 -10.41 -19.43 -73.95
CA SER A 277 -10.65 -19.46 -75.40
C SER A 277 -11.33 -20.75 -75.86
N SER A 278 -11.19 -21.85 -75.11
CA SER A 278 -11.86 -23.13 -75.39
C SER A 278 -13.37 -23.00 -75.29
N PHE A 279 -13.86 -22.21 -74.33
CA PHE A 279 -15.28 -21.89 -74.22
C PHE A 279 -15.73 -20.99 -75.37
N THR A 280 -14.99 -19.91 -75.66
CA THR A 280 -15.40 -18.96 -76.72
C THR A 280 -15.35 -19.55 -78.13
N LYS A 281 -14.56 -20.60 -78.35
CA LYS A 281 -14.54 -21.36 -79.62
C LYS A 281 -15.83 -22.14 -79.84
N VAL A 282 -16.43 -22.65 -78.76
CA VAL A 282 -17.66 -23.44 -78.80
C VAL A 282 -18.89 -22.56 -78.66
N PHE A 283 -18.88 -21.66 -77.68
CA PHE A 283 -19.95 -20.74 -77.33
C PHE A 283 -19.48 -19.30 -77.52
N LYS A 284 -19.86 -18.69 -78.65
CA LYS A 284 -19.42 -17.32 -79.02
C LYS A 284 -19.81 -16.27 -77.97
N ASP A 285 -20.95 -16.46 -77.31
CA ASP A 285 -21.42 -15.61 -76.22
C ASP A 285 -21.45 -16.46 -74.93
N SER A 286 -20.38 -16.37 -74.15
CA SER A 286 -20.22 -17.10 -72.89
C SER A 286 -19.38 -16.34 -71.89
N PHE A 287 -19.52 -16.65 -70.60
CA PHE A 287 -18.67 -16.13 -69.55
C PHE A 287 -18.36 -17.17 -68.48
N ILE A 288 -17.19 -17.03 -67.85
CA ILE A 288 -16.82 -17.72 -66.62
C ILE A 288 -16.48 -16.65 -65.58
N LEU A 289 -17.25 -16.62 -64.49
CA LEU A 289 -16.90 -15.92 -63.26
C LEU A 289 -16.32 -16.97 -62.31
N PHE A 290 -15.01 -16.93 -62.10
CA PHE A 290 -14.28 -17.85 -61.23
C PHE A 290 -13.49 -17.03 -60.22
N ARG A 291 -13.82 -17.18 -58.93
CA ARG A 291 -13.16 -16.48 -57.82
C ARG A 291 -12.83 -17.49 -56.73
N PRO A 292 -11.59 -18.01 -56.71
CA PRO A 292 -11.08 -18.77 -55.57
C PRO A 292 -11.17 -17.93 -54.29
N ARG A 293 -11.51 -18.56 -53.17
CA ARG A 293 -11.50 -17.94 -51.85
C ARG A 293 -10.09 -17.77 -51.32
N ASP A 294 -9.28 -18.82 -51.48
CA ASP A 294 -7.87 -18.88 -51.10
C ASP A 294 -6.98 -18.86 -52.36
N ILE A 295 -5.67 -19.14 -52.21
CA ILE A 295 -4.72 -19.18 -53.35
C ILE A 295 -5.06 -20.31 -54.35
N VAL A 296 -5.78 -21.35 -53.90
CA VAL A 296 -6.25 -22.50 -54.68
C VAL A 296 -7.73 -22.78 -54.38
N SER A 297 -8.44 -23.37 -55.34
CA SER A 297 -9.90 -23.52 -55.32
C SER A 297 -10.36 -24.98 -55.25
N GLY A 298 -11.38 -25.29 -54.47
CA GLY A 298 -12.15 -26.53 -54.56
C GLY A 298 -13.07 -26.54 -55.79
N ASP A 299 -13.54 -25.37 -56.21
CA ASP A 299 -14.33 -25.24 -57.44
C ASP A 299 -13.47 -25.38 -58.68
N PHE A 300 -14.04 -25.95 -59.74
CA PHE A 300 -13.45 -25.95 -61.07
C PHE A 300 -14.50 -25.88 -62.18
N TYR A 301 -14.10 -25.35 -63.32
CA TYR A 301 -14.83 -25.49 -64.58
C TYR A 301 -14.04 -26.42 -65.50
N TRP A 302 -14.75 -27.14 -66.36
CA TRP A 302 -14.12 -28.02 -67.33
C TRP A 302 -14.91 -28.05 -68.63
N ILE A 303 -14.21 -28.15 -69.77
CA ILE A 303 -14.78 -28.28 -71.10
C ILE A 303 -13.91 -29.21 -71.93
N ALA A 304 -14.54 -30.15 -72.63
CA ALA A 304 -13.88 -30.96 -73.66
C ALA A 304 -14.90 -31.47 -74.66
N GLY A 305 -14.50 -31.65 -75.90
CA GLY A 305 -15.42 -32.09 -76.94
C GLY A 305 -14.76 -32.28 -78.29
N SER A 306 -15.61 -32.62 -79.25
CA SER A 306 -15.31 -32.72 -80.66
C SER A 306 -16.27 -31.81 -81.46
N ASP A 307 -16.17 -31.85 -82.78
CA ASP A 307 -17.08 -31.11 -83.67
C ASP A 307 -18.54 -31.60 -83.58
N ASP A 308 -18.78 -32.78 -83.00
CA ASP A 308 -20.11 -33.39 -82.90
C ASP A 308 -20.83 -33.06 -81.59
N PHE A 309 -20.08 -33.02 -80.49
CA PHE A 309 -20.60 -32.70 -79.17
C PHE A 309 -19.53 -32.08 -78.26
N THR A 310 -19.95 -31.36 -77.24
CA THR A 310 -19.06 -30.75 -76.24
C THR A 310 -19.62 -30.91 -74.84
N TYR A 311 -18.80 -31.44 -73.93
CA TYR A 311 -19.07 -31.43 -72.50
C TYR A 311 -18.62 -30.12 -71.89
N PHE A 312 -19.40 -29.60 -70.94
CA PHE A 312 -19.01 -28.48 -70.10
C PHE A 312 -19.62 -28.61 -68.71
N THR A 313 -18.94 -28.09 -67.70
CA THR A 313 -19.36 -28.24 -66.30
C THR A 313 -18.88 -27.09 -65.43
N ALA A 314 -19.62 -26.86 -64.35
CA ALA A 314 -19.15 -26.19 -63.14
C ALA A 314 -19.29 -27.18 -61.99
N ALA A 315 -18.24 -27.30 -61.17
CA ALA A 315 -18.17 -28.24 -60.07
C ALA A 315 -17.62 -27.55 -58.82
N ASP A 316 -18.10 -28.01 -57.69
CA ASP A 316 -17.77 -27.60 -56.33
C ASP A 316 -17.33 -28.84 -55.57
N CYS A 317 -16.10 -28.84 -55.06
CA CYS A 317 -15.57 -30.00 -54.34
C CYS A 317 -15.68 -29.78 -52.84
N THR A 318 -15.87 -30.87 -52.10
CA THR A 318 -15.91 -30.81 -50.64
C THR A 318 -14.63 -30.19 -50.07
N GLY A 319 -14.79 -29.07 -49.37
CA GLY A 319 -13.72 -28.32 -48.74
C GLY A 319 -13.04 -27.33 -49.70
N HIS A 320 -12.39 -26.34 -49.11
CA HIS A 320 -11.75 -25.23 -49.82
C HIS A 320 -10.22 -25.26 -49.61
N GLY A 321 -9.48 -24.43 -50.34
CA GLY A 321 -8.03 -24.37 -50.21
C GLY A 321 -7.36 -25.68 -50.66
N VAL A 322 -6.28 -26.09 -49.98
CA VAL A 322 -5.42 -27.19 -50.48
C VAL A 322 -6.16 -28.53 -50.65
N PRO A 323 -6.97 -29.03 -49.70
CA PRO A 323 -7.70 -30.28 -49.89
C PRO A 323 -8.71 -30.23 -51.04
N GLY A 324 -9.47 -29.13 -51.14
CA GLY A 324 -10.40 -28.89 -52.24
C GLY A 324 -9.69 -28.86 -53.59
N ALA A 325 -8.52 -28.24 -53.66
CA ALA A 325 -7.70 -28.18 -54.88
C ALA A 325 -7.23 -29.55 -55.37
N PHE A 326 -6.92 -30.48 -54.46
CA PHE A 326 -6.62 -31.86 -54.87
C PHE A 326 -7.86 -32.59 -55.40
N MET A 327 -9.03 -32.37 -54.78
CA MET A 327 -10.29 -32.92 -55.26
C MET A 327 -10.66 -32.40 -56.65
N SER A 328 -10.45 -31.11 -56.91
CA SER A 328 -10.74 -30.50 -58.21
C SER A 328 -9.80 -31.03 -59.31
N MET A 329 -8.50 -31.18 -59.01
CA MET A 329 -7.54 -31.81 -59.92
C MET A 329 -7.91 -33.27 -60.24
N LEU A 330 -8.34 -34.06 -59.23
CA LEU A 330 -8.83 -35.43 -59.44
C LEU A 330 -10.10 -35.44 -60.30
N GLY A 331 -11.05 -34.55 -60.02
CA GLY A 331 -12.27 -34.39 -60.79
C GLY A 331 -11.99 -34.13 -62.27
N MET A 332 -11.17 -33.12 -62.56
CA MET A 332 -10.75 -32.79 -63.93
C MET A 332 -10.03 -33.95 -64.62
N SER A 333 -9.09 -34.61 -63.93
CA SER A 333 -8.34 -35.73 -64.50
C SER A 333 -9.25 -36.91 -64.84
N PHE A 334 -10.19 -37.26 -63.96
CA PHE A 334 -11.13 -38.34 -64.22
C PHE A 334 -12.17 -37.99 -65.28
N LEU A 335 -12.64 -36.74 -65.36
CA LEU A 335 -13.51 -36.30 -66.44
C LEU A 335 -12.82 -36.44 -67.81
N SER A 336 -11.57 -35.98 -67.92
CA SER A 336 -10.74 -36.17 -69.11
C SER A 336 -10.56 -37.65 -69.44
N GLU A 337 -10.26 -38.49 -68.46
CA GLU A 337 -10.08 -39.93 -68.67
C GLU A 337 -11.38 -40.62 -69.15
N ILE A 338 -12.51 -40.39 -68.47
CA ILE A 338 -13.80 -41.03 -68.77
C ILE A 338 -14.32 -40.62 -70.16
N THR A 339 -14.16 -39.34 -70.50
CA THR A 339 -14.64 -38.81 -71.78
C THR A 339 -13.62 -38.98 -72.92
N GLY A 340 -12.42 -39.52 -72.63
CA GLY A 340 -11.32 -39.61 -73.59
C GLY A 340 -10.94 -38.25 -74.18
N ASP A 341 -10.87 -37.22 -73.33
CA ASP A 341 -10.73 -35.80 -73.70
C ASP A 341 -11.78 -35.35 -74.72
N GLY A 342 -13.05 -35.69 -74.47
CA GLY A 342 -14.18 -35.30 -75.31
C GLY A 342 -14.35 -36.12 -76.59
N LYS A 343 -13.64 -37.24 -76.75
CA LYS A 343 -13.75 -38.14 -77.91
C LYS A 343 -14.78 -39.25 -77.73
N ILE A 344 -15.17 -39.54 -76.50
CA ILE A 344 -16.11 -40.61 -76.17
C ILE A 344 -17.49 -39.98 -75.90
N ASP A 345 -18.48 -40.33 -76.73
CA ASP A 345 -19.86 -39.92 -76.58
C ASP A 345 -20.56 -40.80 -75.53
N LEU A 346 -20.78 -40.23 -74.35
CA LEU A 346 -21.47 -40.82 -73.21
C LEU A 346 -22.57 -39.86 -72.77
N LYS A 347 -23.56 -40.39 -72.07
CA LYS A 347 -24.53 -39.51 -71.40
C LYS A 347 -23.88 -38.88 -70.18
N PRO A 348 -24.21 -37.61 -69.84
CA PRO A 348 -23.76 -36.98 -68.60
C PRO A 348 -23.97 -37.86 -67.36
N SER A 349 -25.11 -38.56 -67.26
CA SER A 349 -25.36 -39.50 -66.15
C SER A 349 -24.32 -40.61 -66.04
N ASP A 350 -23.92 -41.19 -67.18
CA ASP A 350 -22.94 -42.28 -67.23
C ASP A 350 -21.54 -41.79 -66.86
N VAL A 351 -21.20 -40.58 -67.29
CA VAL A 351 -19.96 -39.91 -66.88
C VAL A 351 -19.94 -39.69 -65.37
N LEU A 352 -21.02 -39.16 -64.78
CA LEU A 352 -21.09 -38.94 -63.33
C LEU A 352 -21.06 -40.24 -62.52
N ASN A 353 -21.70 -41.31 -63.01
CA ASN A 353 -21.65 -42.63 -62.37
C ASN A 353 -20.22 -43.20 -62.36
N GLN A 354 -19.50 -43.08 -63.47
CA GLN A 354 -18.10 -43.52 -63.56
C GLN A 354 -17.17 -42.64 -62.72
N LEU A 355 -17.38 -41.32 -62.74
CA LEU A 355 -16.63 -40.36 -61.95
C LEU A 355 -16.77 -40.67 -60.46
N ARG A 356 -18.00 -40.90 -59.99
CA ARG A 356 -18.29 -41.30 -58.62
C ARG A 356 -17.55 -42.57 -58.22
N LYS A 357 -17.58 -43.60 -59.08
CA LYS A 357 -16.86 -44.85 -58.83
C LYS A 357 -15.36 -44.61 -58.70
N LYS A 358 -14.76 -43.83 -59.60
CA LYS A 358 -13.32 -43.50 -59.56
C LYS A 358 -12.94 -42.68 -58.32
N VAL A 359 -13.71 -41.66 -57.97
CA VAL A 359 -13.52 -40.86 -56.74
C VAL A 359 -13.57 -41.77 -55.50
N ILE A 360 -14.62 -42.58 -55.35
CA ILE A 360 -14.77 -43.51 -54.22
C ILE A 360 -13.58 -44.48 -54.16
N MET A 361 -13.18 -45.09 -55.29
CA MET A 361 -12.07 -46.04 -55.32
C MET A 361 -10.72 -45.40 -54.97
N SER A 362 -10.51 -44.15 -55.37
CA SER A 362 -9.25 -43.43 -55.15
C SER A 362 -9.10 -42.98 -53.70
N LEU A 363 -10.19 -42.56 -53.06
CA LEU A 363 -10.18 -42.07 -51.67
C LEU A 363 -10.37 -43.18 -50.63
N SER A 364 -10.98 -44.31 -51.01
CA SER A 364 -11.23 -45.44 -50.10
C SER A 364 -10.01 -46.31 -49.77
N ARG A 365 -8.90 -46.16 -50.49
CA ARG A 365 -7.67 -46.94 -50.24
C ARG A 365 -6.89 -46.49 -48.99
N SER A 366 -7.26 -45.36 -48.39
CA SER A 366 -6.33 -44.60 -47.57
C SER A 366 -6.48 -44.69 -46.04
N ARG A 367 -7.56 -45.25 -45.44
CA ARG A 367 -7.70 -45.27 -43.95
C ARG A 367 -8.45 -46.48 -43.35
N ARG A 368 -7.96 -46.93 -42.18
CA ARG A 368 -8.57 -47.95 -41.29
C ARG A 368 -9.71 -47.41 -40.42
N ASP A 369 -9.80 -46.09 -40.26
CA ASP A 369 -10.82 -45.42 -39.43
C ASP A 369 -11.79 -44.65 -40.34
N GLY A 370 -13.08 -44.96 -40.21
CA GLY A 370 -14.11 -44.63 -41.19
C GLY A 370 -14.48 -43.15 -41.37
N LEU A 371 -15.26 -42.93 -42.44
CA LEU A 371 -16.18 -41.82 -42.68
C LEU A 371 -15.59 -40.44 -43.06
N THR A 372 -14.68 -40.36 -44.03
CA THR A 372 -14.61 -39.12 -44.84
C THR A 372 -15.58 -39.23 -46.02
N PHE A 373 -16.44 -38.22 -46.14
CA PHE A 373 -17.46 -38.08 -47.19
C PHE A 373 -17.00 -37.09 -48.26
N ASP A 374 -15.72 -37.16 -48.63
CA ASP A 374 -15.16 -36.31 -49.66
C ASP A 374 -15.82 -36.64 -51.01
N GLY A 375 -16.18 -35.60 -51.75
CA GLY A 375 -16.94 -35.70 -52.98
C GLY A 375 -16.96 -34.38 -53.74
N MET A 376 -17.84 -34.29 -54.73
CA MET A 376 -18.06 -33.06 -55.47
C MET A 376 -19.52 -32.95 -55.90
N ASP A 377 -20.00 -31.72 -55.87
CA ASP A 377 -21.27 -31.27 -56.38
C ASP A 377 -21.00 -30.73 -57.78
N ILE A 378 -21.68 -31.24 -58.79
CA ILE A 378 -21.30 -31.01 -60.18
C ILE A 378 -22.54 -30.92 -61.05
N ALA A 379 -22.53 -29.97 -61.98
CA ALA A 379 -23.54 -29.83 -63.01
C ALA A 379 -22.89 -30.10 -64.38
N LEU A 380 -23.04 -31.31 -64.91
CA LEU A 380 -22.41 -31.72 -66.16
C LEU A 380 -23.40 -31.66 -67.32
N CYS A 381 -23.04 -30.90 -68.34
CA CYS A 381 -23.80 -30.77 -69.58
C CYS A 381 -23.04 -31.38 -70.75
N LYS A 382 -23.78 -31.92 -71.72
CA LYS A 382 -23.27 -32.29 -73.05
C LYS A 382 -24.12 -31.62 -74.11
N TYR A 383 -23.53 -30.70 -74.87
CA TYR A 383 -24.16 -30.06 -76.01
C TYR A 383 -23.90 -30.85 -77.29
N ASN A 384 -24.95 -31.22 -78.02
CA ASN A 384 -24.86 -31.88 -79.31
C ASN A 384 -25.01 -30.83 -80.44
N HIS A 385 -23.92 -30.57 -81.17
CA HIS A 385 -23.85 -29.54 -82.22
C HIS A 385 -24.76 -29.83 -83.41
N LYS A 386 -25.07 -31.10 -83.66
CA LYS A 386 -25.90 -31.51 -84.81
C LYS A 386 -27.39 -31.45 -84.50
N LYS A 387 -27.77 -31.78 -83.26
CA LYS A 387 -29.17 -31.86 -82.82
C LYS A 387 -29.68 -30.57 -82.20
N ASN A 388 -28.78 -29.64 -81.87
CA ASN A 388 -29.07 -28.48 -81.03
C ASN A 388 -29.82 -28.92 -79.76
N SER A 389 -29.24 -29.87 -79.04
CA SER A 389 -29.79 -30.35 -77.76
C SER A 389 -28.70 -30.41 -76.70
N VAL A 390 -29.12 -30.17 -75.47
CA VAL A 390 -28.28 -30.29 -74.27
C VAL A 390 -28.80 -31.43 -73.43
N GLU A 391 -27.92 -32.38 -73.15
CA GLU A 391 -28.12 -33.38 -72.09
C GLU A 391 -27.50 -32.87 -70.79
N PHE A 392 -28.14 -33.14 -69.66
CA PHE A 392 -27.71 -32.71 -68.33
C PHE A 392 -27.84 -33.82 -67.31
N ALA A 393 -26.84 -33.96 -66.43
CA ALA A 393 -26.95 -34.69 -65.17
C ALA A 393 -26.21 -33.90 -64.09
N GLY A 394 -26.72 -33.93 -62.86
CA GLY A 394 -26.13 -33.17 -61.78
C GLY A 394 -26.15 -33.88 -60.43
N ALA A 395 -25.16 -33.56 -59.62
CA ALA A 395 -25.02 -33.93 -58.21
C ALA A 395 -25.16 -32.66 -57.38
N PHE A 396 -26.28 -32.52 -56.65
CA PHE A 396 -26.72 -31.33 -55.90
C PHE A 396 -26.87 -30.00 -56.68
N ASN A 397 -25.99 -29.70 -57.63
CA ASN A 397 -25.99 -28.47 -58.41
C ASN A 397 -26.93 -28.55 -59.62
N PRO A 398 -27.97 -27.71 -59.69
CA PRO A 398 -28.94 -27.71 -60.78
C PRO A 398 -28.41 -27.00 -62.03
N MET A 399 -29.06 -27.22 -63.17
CA MET A 399 -28.88 -26.41 -64.37
C MET A 399 -30.06 -25.44 -64.52
N TYR A 400 -29.75 -24.15 -64.73
CA TYR A 400 -30.76 -23.13 -65.05
C TYR A 400 -30.78 -22.93 -66.56
N HIS A 401 -31.95 -23.10 -67.17
CA HIS A 401 -32.18 -22.90 -68.60
C HIS A 401 -33.22 -21.81 -68.80
N PHE A 402 -32.86 -20.74 -69.50
CA PHE A 402 -33.75 -19.66 -69.87
C PHE A 402 -34.11 -19.73 -71.36
N ARG A 403 -35.41 -19.61 -71.65
CA ARG A 403 -35.95 -19.46 -73.00
C ARG A 403 -36.98 -18.33 -73.01
N GLY A 404 -36.78 -17.32 -73.85
CA GLY A 404 -37.71 -16.18 -73.95
C GLY A 404 -38.00 -15.50 -72.60
N GLY A 405 -37.01 -15.44 -71.71
CA GLY A 405 -37.13 -14.89 -70.36
C GLY A 405 -37.75 -15.83 -69.30
N GLU A 406 -38.24 -17.02 -69.69
CA GLU A 406 -38.78 -18.01 -68.77
C GLU A 406 -37.68 -18.96 -68.27
N LEU A 407 -37.58 -19.13 -66.94
CA LEU A 407 -36.62 -20.04 -66.31
C LEU A 407 -37.21 -21.44 -66.10
N THR A 408 -36.57 -22.42 -66.71
CA THR A 408 -36.70 -23.85 -66.40
C THR A 408 -35.52 -24.31 -65.55
N VAL A 409 -35.80 -24.91 -64.38
CA VAL A 409 -34.77 -25.47 -63.49
C VAL A 409 -34.73 -26.98 -63.64
N PHE A 410 -33.62 -27.50 -64.16
CA PHE A 410 -33.35 -28.93 -64.19
C PHE A 410 -32.70 -29.33 -62.87
N LYS A 411 -33.42 -30.11 -62.06
CA LYS A 411 -32.98 -30.51 -60.73
C LYS A 411 -31.90 -31.59 -60.83
N ALA A 412 -30.85 -31.43 -60.03
CA ALA A 412 -29.86 -32.47 -59.79
C ALA A 412 -30.37 -33.54 -58.82
N ASP A 413 -29.73 -34.71 -58.85
CA ASP A 413 -29.94 -35.72 -57.82
C ASP A 413 -29.35 -35.25 -56.49
N ARG A 414 -30.04 -35.58 -55.39
CA ARG A 414 -29.63 -35.20 -54.03
C ARG A 414 -28.57 -36.14 -53.47
N MET A 415 -27.46 -36.27 -54.20
CA MET A 415 -26.29 -37.03 -53.80
C MET A 415 -25.04 -36.44 -54.45
N PRO A 416 -23.87 -36.50 -53.79
CA PRO A 416 -22.62 -36.02 -54.35
C PRO A 416 -21.98 -37.09 -55.25
N VAL A 417 -21.02 -36.67 -56.06
CA VAL A 417 -20.05 -37.57 -56.69
C VAL A 417 -19.01 -37.97 -55.65
N GLY A 418 -19.42 -38.88 -54.77
CA GLY A 418 -18.62 -39.39 -53.66
C GLY A 418 -19.37 -40.47 -52.87
N ARG A 419 -18.81 -40.90 -51.74
CA ARG A 419 -19.53 -41.79 -50.81
C ARG A 419 -20.71 -41.03 -50.21
N TYR A 420 -21.87 -41.66 -50.16
CA TYR A 420 -23.07 -41.08 -49.55
C TYR A 420 -23.97 -42.21 -49.04
N ILE A 421 -24.51 -42.08 -47.83
CA ILE A 421 -25.29 -43.15 -47.18
C ILE A 421 -26.62 -43.37 -47.91
N ALA A 422 -27.30 -42.29 -48.30
CA ALA A 422 -28.58 -42.34 -49.00
C ALA A 422 -28.41 -42.22 -50.52
N ALA A 423 -27.31 -42.76 -51.06
CA ALA A 423 -27.01 -42.73 -52.48
C ALA A 423 -28.05 -43.50 -53.29
N ALA A 424 -28.61 -42.87 -54.32
CA ALA A 424 -29.23 -43.61 -55.41
C ALA A 424 -28.16 -44.39 -56.19
N GLU A 425 -28.61 -45.43 -56.91
CA GLU A 425 -27.72 -46.29 -57.70
C GLU A 425 -27.07 -45.53 -58.87
N SER A 426 -27.82 -44.63 -59.51
CA SER A 426 -27.37 -43.88 -60.69
C SER A 426 -27.88 -42.44 -60.71
N PHE A 427 -27.15 -41.57 -61.41
CA PHE A 427 -27.61 -40.22 -61.74
C PHE A 427 -28.66 -40.22 -62.85
N THR A 428 -29.60 -39.27 -62.78
CA THR A 428 -30.67 -39.04 -63.75
C THR A 428 -30.16 -38.19 -64.92
N ASN A 429 -30.45 -38.61 -66.15
CA ASN A 429 -30.15 -37.82 -67.35
C ASN A 429 -31.38 -37.06 -67.81
N HIS A 430 -31.22 -35.77 -68.03
CA HIS A 430 -32.21 -34.88 -68.64
C HIS A 430 -31.77 -34.51 -70.05
N GLU A 431 -32.71 -34.28 -70.96
CA GLU A 431 -32.43 -33.78 -72.30
C GLU A 431 -33.41 -32.66 -72.64
N THR A 432 -32.90 -31.59 -73.24
CA THR A 432 -33.70 -30.50 -73.76
C THR A 432 -33.13 -30.02 -75.09
N LYS A 433 -34.00 -29.58 -76.01
CA LYS A 433 -33.54 -28.87 -77.21
C LYS A 433 -33.18 -27.44 -76.83
N VAL A 434 -32.19 -26.87 -77.50
CA VAL A 434 -31.82 -25.46 -77.35
C VAL A 434 -32.11 -24.70 -78.63
N GLU A 435 -32.64 -23.50 -78.48
CA GLU A 435 -32.97 -22.58 -79.56
C GLU A 435 -32.02 -21.38 -79.51
N SER A 436 -31.88 -20.65 -80.62
CA SER A 436 -31.00 -19.49 -80.65
C SER A 436 -31.49 -18.43 -79.65
N GLY A 437 -30.56 -17.94 -78.82
CA GLY A 437 -30.84 -17.00 -77.74
C GLY A 437 -31.11 -17.66 -76.38
N ASP A 438 -31.32 -18.99 -76.32
CA ASP A 438 -31.43 -19.72 -75.06
C ASP A 438 -30.15 -19.55 -74.24
N VAL A 439 -30.31 -19.47 -72.91
CA VAL A 439 -29.19 -19.30 -71.98
C VAL A 439 -29.16 -20.42 -70.97
N ILE A 440 -27.98 -20.95 -70.70
CA ILE A 440 -27.74 -21.91 -69.61
C ILE A 440 -26.76 -21.30 -68.59
N TYR A 441 -27.10 -21.43 -67.31
CA TYR A 441 -26.21 -21.12 -66.18
C TYR A 441 -25.92 -22.36 -65.33
N LEU A 442 -24.64 -22.53 -64.99
CA LEU A 442 -24.13 -23.51 -64.03
C LEU A 442 -23.34 -22.77 -62.93
N PHE A 443 -23.47 -23.18 -61.67
CA PHE A 443 -22.83 -22.47 -60.56
C PHE A 443 -22.59 -23.37 -59.34
N SER A 444 -21.65 -22.95 -58.48
CA SER A 444 -21.50 -23.42 -57.10
C SER A 444 -22.35 -22.60 -56.13
N ASP A 445 -22.39 -22.99 -54.87
CA ASP A 445 -23.15 -22.28 -53.85
C ASP A 445 -22.47 -20.99 -53.37
N GLY A 446 -21.16 -20.80 -53.59
CA GLY A 446 -20.40 -19.70 -52.99
C GLY A 446 -20.92 -18.29 -53.28
N PHE A 447 -21.47 -18.05 -54.48
CA PHE A 447 -22.11 -16.75 -54.76
C PHE A 447 -23.34 -16.53 -53.86
N ALA A 448 -24.18 -17.56 -53.74
CA ALA A 448 -25.39 -17.51 -52.93
C ALA A 448 -25.08 -17.54 -51.43
N ASP A 449 -23.99 -18.17 -51.01
CA ASP A 449 -23.61 -18.32 -49.61
C ASP A 449 -22.83 -17.13 -49.05
N GLN A 450 -22.38 -16.21 -49.90
CA GLN A 450 -21.68 -15.00 -49.48
C GLN A 450 -22.49 -14.14 -48.50
N PHE A 451 -21.89 -13.87 -47.34
CA PHE A 451 -22.43 -12.95 -46.35
C PHE A 451 -22.15 -11.50 -46.73
N GLY A 452 -23.13 -10.63 -46.50
CA GLY A 452 -23.04 -9.24 -46.91
C GLY A 452 -24.30 -8.41 -46.64
N GLY A 453 -24.31 -7.21 -47.21
CA GLY A 453 -25.38 -6.23 -47.02
C GLY A 453 -25.44 -5.63 -45.61
N ALA A 454 -26.42 -4.75 -45.37
CA ALA A 454 -26.55 -4.01 -44.11
C ALA A 454 -26.77 -4.91 -42.87
N ASP A 455 -27.43 -6.05 -43.06
CA ASP A 455 -27.77 -7.00 -41.99
C ASP A 455 -26.77 -8.17 -41.86
N CYS A 456 -25.70 -8.20 -42.67
CA CYS A 456 -24.75 -9.32 -42.75
C CYS A 456 -25.45 -10.69 -42.93
N LYS A 457 -26.24 -10.83 -44.00
CA LYS A 457 -26.98 -12.06 -44.35
C LYS A 457 -26.38 -12.72 -45.58
N LYS A 458 -26.65 -14.02 -45.76
CA LYS A 458 -26.35 -14.73 -47.02
C LYS A 458 -27.05 -14.06 -48.20
N TYR A 459 -26.39 -14.02 -49.36
CA TYR A 459 -26.98 -13.51 -50.60
C TYR A 459 -28.25 -14.28 -50.96
N GLY A 460 -28.19 -15.61 -50.88
CA GLY A 460 -29.28 -16.54 -51.11
C GLY A 460 -29.55 -16.82 -52.58
N GLN A 461 -29.92 -18.08 -52.86
CA GLN A 461 -30.29 -18.56 -54.19
C GLN A 461 -31.46 -17.76 -54.82
N ARG A 462 -32.35 -17.21 -53.99
CA ARG A 462 -33.47 -16.37 -54.46
C ARG A 462 -32.98 -15.09 -55.14
N ASN A 463 -31.98 -14.42 -54.56
CA ASN A 463 -31.45 -13.18 -55.10
C ASN A 463 -30.60 -13.46 -56.35
N LEU A 464 -29.79 -14.53 -56.33
CA LEU A 464 -29.05 -14.95 -57.52
C LEU A 464 -29.99 -15.24 -58.70
N ARG A 465 -31.06 -16.01 -58.47
CA ARG A 465 -32.08 -16.29 -59.49
C ARG A 465 -32.74 -15.01 -60.01
N ALA A 466 -33.11 -14.08 -59.13
CA ALA A 466 -33.72 -12.81 -59.53
C ALA A 466 -32.79 -11.98 -60.42
N ASP A 467 -31.50 -11.94 -60.06
CA ASP A 467 -30.49 -11.24 -60.83
C ASP A 467 -30.26 -11.86 -62.20
N LEU A 468 -30.04 -13.17 -62.27
CA LEU A 468 -29.88 -13.89 -63.54
C LEU A 468 -31.08 -13.67 -64.46
N THR A 469 -32.29 -13.67 -63.90
CA THR A 469 -33.52 -13.37 -64.65
C THR A 469 -33.53 -11.94 -65.20
N ALA A 470 -33.09 -10.96 -64.41
CA ALA A 470 -33.07 -9.56 -64.83
C ALA A 470 -32.00 -9.23 -65.87
N MET A 471 -30.92 -10.02 -65.96
CA MET A 471 -29.80 -9.79 -66.87
C MET A 471 -29.74 -10.75 -68.05
N VAL A 472 -30.68 -11.69 -68.17
CA VAL A 472 -30.63 -12.79 -69.15
C VAL A 472 -30.54 -12.31 -70.60
N ASP A 473 -31.08 -11.13 -70.92
CA ASP A 473 -31.05 -10.54 -72.27
C ASP A 473 -29.79 -9.72 -72.56
N LEU A 474 -28.96 -9.46 -71.55
CA LEU A 474 -27.71 -8.72 -71.72
C LEU A 474 -26.61 -9.62 -72.33
N PRO A 475 -25.62 -9.05 -73.04
CA PRO A 475 -24.44 -9.80 -73.49
C PRO A 475 -23.72 -10.48 -72.33
N MET A 476 -23.15 -11.68 -72.53
CA MET A 476 -22.54 -12.47 -71.44
C MET A 476 -21.40 -11.74 -70.73
N ASP A 477 -20.61 -10.94 -71.45
CA ASP A 477 -19.55 -10.12 -70.85
C ASP A 477 -20.10 -9.04 -69.90
N GLU A 478 -21.25 -8.43 -70.25
CA GLU A 478 -21.92 -7.46 -69.38
C GLU A 478 -22.52 -8.13 -68.14
N GLN A 479 -23.13 -9.30 -68.31
CA GLN A 479 -23.63 -10.10 -67.20
C GLN A 479 -22.50 -10.42 -66.20
N LYS A 480 -21.35 -10.90 -66.70
CA LYS A 480 -20.17 -11.17 -65.85
C LYS A 480 -19.73 -9.94 -65.06
N LYS A 481 -19.64 -8.77 -65.72
CA LYS A 481 -19.27 -7.50 -65.06
C LYS A 481 -20.26 -7.11 -63.97
N LEU A 482 -21.56 -7.24 -64.24
CA LEU A 482 -22.63 -6.93 -63.29
C LEU A 482 -22.63 -7.89 -62.09
N LEU A 483 -22.50 -9.19 -62.34
CA LEU A 483 -22.42 -10.21 -61.29
C LEU A 483 -21.21 -9.98 -60.40
N ASN A 484 -20.04 -9.72 -60.99
CA ASN A 484 -18.84 -9.42 -60.23
C ASN A 484 -18.98 -8.14 -59.39
N LYS A 485 -19.58 -7.08 -59.96
CA LYS A 485 -19.86 -5.84 -59.22
C LYS A 485 -20.84 -6.06 -58.08
N LYS A 486 -21.91 -6.84 -58.31
CA LYS A 486 -22.92 -7.18 -57.29
C LYS A 486 -22.31 -7.99 -56.17
N PHE A 487 -21.47 -8.97 -56.49
CA PHE A 487 -20.74 -9.76 -55.50
C PHE A 487 -19.88 -8.88 -54.60
N GLU A 488 -19.03 -8.02 -55.17
CA GLU A 488 -18.18 -7.10 -54.39
C GLU A 488 -19.00 -6.11 -53.55
N THR A 489 -20.08 -5.57 -54.12
CA THR A 489 -20.95 -4.62 -53.41
C THR A 489 -21.67 -5.29 -52.24
N TRP A 490 -22.14 -6.53 -52.42
CA TRP A 490 -22.79 -7.28 -51.36
C TRP A 490 -21.82 -7.66 -50.26
N LYS A 491 -20.69 -8.27 -50.64
CA LYS A 491 -19.62 -8.69 -49.72
C LYS A 491 -19.08 -7.51 -48.92
N ASN A 492 -18.87 -6.36 -49.56
CA ASN A 492 -18.25 -5.17 -48.97
C ASN A 492 -16.94 -5.56 -48.24
N ASP A 493 -16.79 -5.17 -46.97
CA ASP A 493 -15.63 -5.44 -46.12
C ASP A 493 -15.59 -6.88 -45.55
N GLN A 494 -16.60 -7.71 -45.83
CA GLN A 494 -16.60 -9.10 -45.40
C GLN A 494 -15.61 -9.93 -46.21
N ASN A 495 -15.08 -11.00 -45.61
CA ASN A 495 -14.26 -11.97 -46.32
C ASN A 495 -15.14 -12.82 -47.24
N GLN A 496 -14.54 -13.29 -48.33
CA GLN A 496 -15.17 -14.30 -49.17
C GLN A 496 -15.26 -15.61 -48.37
N VAL A 497 -16.45 -16.21 -48.31
CA VAL A 497 -16.70 -17.38 -47.43
C VAL A 497 -16.41 -18.72 -48.11
N ASP A 498 -16.62 -18.78 -49.42
CA ASP A 498 -16.41 -19.97 -50.23
C ASP A 498 -15.88 -19.65 -51.63
N ASP A 499 -15.40 -20.67 -52.35
CA ASP A 499 -15.04 -20.55 -53.77
C ASP A 499 -16.29 -20.19 -54.59
N VAL A 500 -16.12 -19.39 -55.66
CA VAL A 500 -17.25 -18.95 -56.49
C VAL A 500 -17.01 -19.32 -57.93
N ILE A 501 -17.89 -20.14 -58.49
CA ILE A 501 -17.99 -20.38 -59.91
C ILE A 501 -19.40 -20.09 -60.44
N LEU A 502 -19.48 -19.35 -61.54
CA LEU A 502 -20.70 -19.09 -62.28
C LEU A 502 -20.35 -19.05 -63.77
N LEU A 503 -20.83 -20.05 -64.50
CA LEU A 503 -20.66 -20.21 -65.94
C LEU A 503 -21.98 -19.87 -66.63
N GLY A 504 -21.92 -19.00 -67.64
CA GLY A 504 -23.05 -18.68 -68.51
C GLY A 504 -22.71 -18.97 -69.97
N VAL A 505 -23.61 -19.64 -70.70
CA VAL A 505 -23.49 -19.89 -72.15
C VAL A 505 -24.79 -19.54 -72.86
N ARG A 506 -24.69 -18.90 -74.03
CA ARG A 506 -25.81 -18.61 -74.93
C ARG A 506 -25.64 -19.36 -76.26
N PHE A 507 -26.74 -19.90 -76.78
CA PHE A 507 -26.79 -20.70 -78.01
C PHE A 507 -27.12 -19.91 -79.27
#